data_AF-A0A7W4EVP7-F1
#
_entry.id   AF-A0A7W4EVP7-F1
#
_cell.length_a   1.000
_cell.length_b   1.000
_cell.length_c   1.000
_cell.angle_alpha   90.00
_cell.angle_beta   90.00
_cell.angle_gamma   90.00
#
_symmetry.space_group_name_H-M   'P 1'
#
loop_
_entity.id
_entity.type
_entity.pdbx_description
1 polymer ?
#
loop_
_entity_poly.entity_id
_entity_poly.type
_entity_poly.pdbx_seq_one_letter_code
_entity_poly.pdbx_strand_id
1 'polypeptide(L)'
;MEDYNKLLLHTAFACMACDGDIDPREVELIRKSGEEQHLFGDLDLATELHALVESINAKGKRFIHEFLEQLKTVNLSQEQELNLLRVAVKMIHADEVVLYSEIKFFKVLKSCLKSVTDSQILSEIEGTDDNFIAPDIQDDYSALLESYFSTTDLPQFEHITSLLKK
;
A
#
# COMPACT_ATOMS: atom_id res chain seq x y z
N MET A 1 -14.38 -4.51 12.37
CA MET A 1 -13.35 -5.51 12.05
C MET A 1 -13.20 -5.64 10.54
N GLU A 2 -14.32 -5.74 9.79
CA GLU A 2 -14.33 -5.65 8.32
C GLU A 2 -13.66 -4.37 7.79
N ASP A 3 -13.90 -3.20 8.41
CA ASP A 3 -13.28 -1.93 7.99
C ASP A 3 -11.75 -1.94 8.05
N TYR A 4 -11.17 -2.65 9.01
CA TYR A 4 -9.71 -2.77 9.13
C TYR A 4 -9.13 -3.73 8.09
N ASN A 5 -9.84 -4.83 7.81
CA ASN A 5 -9.44 -5.77 6.77
C ASN A 5 -9.46 -5.12 5.38
N LYS A 6 -10.46 -4.27 5.12
CA LYS A 6 -10.51 -3.47 3.88
C LYS A 6 -9.35 -2.49 3.83
N LEU A 7 -9.00 -1.88 4.96
CA LEU A 7 -7.84 -0.99 5.03
C LEU A 7 -6.54 -1.72 4.71
N LEU A 8 -6.32 -2.93 5.24
CA LEU A 8 -5.17 -3.78 4.90
C LEU A 8 -5.13 -4.09 3.40
N LEU A 9 -6.27 -4.45 2.80
CA LEU A 9 -6.36 -4.73 1.37
C LEU A 9 -6.09 -3.48 0.52
N HIS A 10 -6.65 -2.33 0.92
CA HIS A 10 -6.40 -1.05 0.25
C HIS A 10 -4.92 -0.65 0.35
N THR A 11 -4.26 -0.89 1.49
CA THR A 11 -2.81 -0.67 1.61
C THR A 11 -2.04 -1.56 0.65
N ALA A 12 -2.35 -2.85 0.60
CA ALA A 12 -1.69 -3.77 -0.33
C ALA A 12 -1.87 -3.34 -1.79
N PHE A 13 -3.11 -3.01 -2.17
CA PHE A 13 -3.45 -2.56 -3.51
C PHE A 13 -2.80 -1.23 -3.87
N ALA A 14 -2.78 -0.26 -2.94
CA ALA A 14 -2.18 1.04 -3.19
C ALA A 14 -0.67 0.91 -3.42
N CYS A 15 0.04 0.06 -2.66
CA CYS A 15 1.46 -0.25 -2.91
C CYS A 15 1.67 -0.89 -4.28
N MET A 16 0.86 -1.90 -4.60
CA MET A 16 0.91 -2.60 -5.89
C MET A 16 0.74 -1.67 -7.08
N ALA A 17 -0.16 -0.68 -6.98
CA ALA A 17 -0.44 0.24 -8.08
C ALA A 17 0.38 1.55 -8.04
N CYS A 18 1.28 1.73 -7.06
CA CYS A 18 1.88 3.04 -6.77
C CYS A 18 2.97 3.47 -7.76
N ASP A 19 3.54 2.54 -8.51
CA ASP A 19 4.55 2.77 -9.54
C ASP A 19 3.95 2.83 -10.95
N GLY A 20 2.66 2.51 -11.08
CA GLY A 20 1.93 2.51 -12.34
C GLY A 20 1.94 1.15 -13.06
N ASP A 21 2.47 0.10 -12.44
CA ASP A 21 2.31 -1.27 -12.91
C ASP A 21 1.44 -2.07 -11.94
N ILE A 22 0.91 -3.21 -12.36
CA ILE A 22 0.35 -4.22 -11.45
C ILE A 22 0.90 -5.56 -11.93
N ASP A 23 1.90 -6.08 -11.25
CA ASP A 23 2.54 -7.35 -11.62
C ASP A 23 1.69 -8.54 -11.13
N PRO A 24 1.51 -9.60 -11.94
CA PRO A 24 0.82 -10.81 -11.51
C PRO A 24 1.33 -11.45 -10.21
N ARG A 25 2.61 -11.29 -9.87
CA ARG A 25 3.23 -11.77 -8.63
C ARG A 25 2.67 -11.05 -7.41
N GLU A 26 2.38 -9.76 -7.52
CA GLU A 26 1.77 -8.96 -6.46
C GLU A 26 0.32 -9.36 -6.23
N VAL A 27 -0.43 -9.58 -7.31
CA VAL A 27 -1.81 -10.08 -7.23
C VAL A 27 -1.85 -11.47 -6.57
N GLU A 28 -0.93 -12.36 -6.96
CA GLU A 28 -0.79 -13.68 -6.36
C GLU A 28 -0.38 -13.61 -4.88
N LEU A 29 0.44 -12.63 -4.50
CA LEU A 29 0.82 -12.39 -3.11
C LEU A 29 -0.37 -11.96 -2.27
N ILE A 30 -1.23 -11.06 -2.77
CA ILE A 30 -2.48 -10.67 -2.11
C ILE A 30 -3.37 -11.91 -1.96
N ARG A 31 -3.54 -12.69 -3.02
CA ARG A 31 -4.35 -13.91 -3.01
C ARG A 31 -3.88 -14.90 -1.95
N LYS A 32 -2.59 -15.25 -1.93
CA LYS A 32 -2.00 -16.15 -0.92
C LYS A 32 -2.12 -15.59 0.49
N SER A 33 -1.88 -14.30 0.67
CA SER A 33 -1.97 -13.65 1.99
C SER A 33 -3.41 -13.68 2.53
N GLY A 34 -4.42 -13.52 1.67
CA GLY A 34 -5.82 -13.66 2.09
C GLY A 34 -6.23 -15.10 2.33
N GLU A 35 -5.99 -16.01 1.38
CA GLU A 35 -6.49 -17.39 1.46
C GLU A 35 -5.72 -18.24 2.49
N GLU A 36 -4.39 -18.14 2.52
CA GLU A 36 -3.55 -19.00 3.36
C GLU A 36 -3.32 -18.39 4.75
N GLN A 37 -3.17 -17.06 4.82
CA GLN A 37 -2.81 -16.36 6.05
C GLN A 37 -4.01 -15.65 6.70
N HIS A 38 -5.20 -15.65 6.08
CA HIS A 38 -6.40 -14.93 6.55
C HIS A 38 -6.13 -13.44 6.84
N LEU A 39 -5.16 -12.84 6.14
CA LEU A 39 -4.69 -11.48 6.40
C LEU A 39 -5.81 -10.43 6.22
N PHE A 40 -6.72 -10.68 5.28
CA PHE A 40 -7.84 -9.80 4.96
C PHE A 40 -9.18 -10.33 5.52
N GLY A 41 -9.13 -11.29 6.46
CA GLY A 41 -10.31 -11.97 6.98
C GLY A 41 -11.18 -12.62 5.89
N ASP A 42 -12.49 -12.47 6.00
CA ASP A 42 -13.47 -13.13 5.11
C ASP A 42 -13.86 -12.29 3.87
N LEU A 43 -13.02 -11.33 3.46
CA LEU A 43 -13.30 -10.50 2.29
C LEU A 43 -13.30 -11.32 1.00
N ASP A 44 -14.26 -11.03 0.12
CA ASP A 44 -14.21 -11.52 -1.27
C ASP A 44 -13.17 -10.71 -2.04
N LEU A 45 -11.93 -11.20 -2.03
CA LEU A 45 -10.80 -10.54 -2.67
C LEU A 45 -11.03 -10.23 -4.15
N ALA A 46 -11.73 -11.11 -4.88
CA ALA A 46 -11.97 -10.89 -6.30
C ALA A 46 -12.89 -9.69 -6.53
N THR A 47 -13.97 -9.61 -5.75
CA THR A 47 -14.91 -8.49 -5.80
C THR A 47 -14.26 -7.19 -5.33
N GLU A 48 -13.54 -7.21 -4.21
CA GLU A 48 -12.92 -6.01 -3.63
C GLU A 48 -11.79 -5.47 -4.52
N LEU A 49 -10.90 -6.33 -5.03
CA LEU A 49 -9.83 -5.91 -5.94
C LEU A 49 -10.36 -5.37 -7.26
N HIS A 50 -11.44 -5.95 -7.79
CA HIS A 50 -12.09 -5.43 -8.99
C HIS A 50 -12.61 -4.00 -8.76
N ALA A 51 -13.29 -3.76 -7.64
CA ALA A 51 -13.78 -2.42 -7.28
C ALA A 51 -12.63 -1.41 -7.10
N LEU A 52 -11.48 -1.85 -6.56
CA LEU A 52 -10.30 -1.00 -6.41
C LEU A 52 -9.69 -0.63 -7.76
N VAL A 53 -9.57 -1.58 -8.70
CA VAL A 53 -9.12 -1.31 -10.08
C VAL A 53 -10.05 -0.32 -10.79
N GLU A 54 -11.37 -0.51 -10.70
CA GLU A 54 -12.32 0.43 -11.30
C GLU A 54 -12.19 1.83 -10.69
N SER A 55 -12.01 1.91 -9.37
CA SER A 55 -11.87 3.17 -8.64
C SER A 55 -10.59 3.92 -9.01
N ILE A 56 -9.44 3.25 -9.05
CA ILE A 56 -8.17 3.88 -9.45
C ILE A 56 -8.17 4.26 -10.93
N ASN A 57 -8.79 3.47 -11.81
CA ASN A 57 -8.94 3.82 -13.23
C ASN A 57 -9.82 5.06 -13.44
N ALA A 58 -10.88 5.21 -12.64
CA ALA A 58 -11.77 6.36 -12.71
C ALA A 58 -11.19 7.63 -12.10
N LYS A 59 -10.38 7.51 -11.04
CA LYS A 59 -9.90 8.66 -10.23
C LYS A 59 -8.41 8.97 -10.40
N GLY A 60 -7.62 8.05 -10.92
CA GLY A 60 -6.16 8.14 -11.00
C GLY A 60 -5.54 8.49 -9.65
N LYS A 61 -4.64 9.49 -9.64
CA LYS A 61 -3.93 9.97 -8.44
C LYS A 61 -4.85 10.38 -7.29
N ARG A 62 -6.09 10.80 -7.60
CA ARG A 62 -7.09 11.15 -6.58
C ARG A 62 -7.50 9.96 -5.72
N PHE A 63 -7.49 8.74 -6.26
CA PHE A 63 -7.73 7.52 -5.49
C PHE A 63 -6.71 7.38 -4.34
N ILE A 64 -5.42 7.50 -4.68
CA ILE A 64 -4.31 7.40 -3.72
C ILE A 64 -4.43 8.51 -2.66
N HIS A 65 -4.73 9.74 -3.08
CA HIS A 65 -4.95 10.85 -2.15
C HIS A 65 -6.13 10.59 -1.19
N GLU A 66 -7.28 10.15 -1.69
CA GLU A 66 -8.46 9.85 -0.86
C GLU A 66 -8.17 8.74 0.15
N PHE A 67 -7.41 7.71 -0.25
CA PHE A 67 -6.95 6.65 0.66
C PHE A 67 -6.03 7.16 1.77
N LEU A 68 -5.04 7.99 1.44
CA LEU A 68 -4.12 8.56 2.43
C LEU A 68 -4.85 9.49 3.42
N GLU A 69 -5.81 10.29 2.95
CA GLU A 69 -6.64 11.11 3.83
C GLU A 69 -7.53 10.26 4.74
N GLN A 70 -8.07 9.15 4.25
CA GLN A 70 -8.78 8.18 5.08
C GLN A 70 -7.88 7.64 6.20
N LEU A 71 -6.62 7.29 5.89
CA LEU A 71 -5.66 6.79 6.88
C LEU A 71 -5.38 7.78 8.01
N LYS A 72 -5.33 9.08 7.73
CA LYS A 72 -5.11 10.11 8.76
C LYS A 72 -6.26 10.27 9.76
N THR A 73 -7.47 9.90 9.33
CA THR A 73 -8.70 10.11 10.09
C THR A 73 -9.17 8.87 10.86
N VAL A 74 -8.78 7.67 10.42
CA VAL A 74 -9.11 6.43 11.13
C VAL A 74 -8.31 6.34 12.43
N ASN A 75 -8.96 5.80 13.48
CA ASN A 75 -8.30 5.56 14.76
C ASN A 75 -7.79 4.12 14.81
N LEU A 76 -6.48 3.96 14.60
CA LEU A 76 -5.79 2.66 14.61
C LEU A 76 -4.98 2.51 15.89
N SER A 77 -4.88 1.28 16.39
CA SER A 77 -3.86 0.96 17.39
C SER A 77 -2.46 0.95 16.75
N GLN A 78 -1.42 1.09 17.57
CA GLN A 78 -0.04 1.01 17.09
C GLN A 78 0.25 -0.31 16.35
N GLU A 79 -0.27 -1.43 16.85
CA GLU A 79 -0.15 -2.73 16.18
C GLU A 79 -0.86 -2.76 14.83
N GLN A 80 -2.02 -2.11 14.72
CA GLN A 80 -2.73 -2.00 13.46
C GLN A 80 -1.97 -1.16 12.43
N GLU A 81 -1.37 -0.05 12.86
CA GLU A 81 -0.50 0.79 12.03
C GLU A 81 0.75 0.02 11.57
N LEU A 82 1.41 -0.69 12.48
CA LEU A 82 2.55 -1.56 12.15
C LEU A 82 2.17 -2.62 11.12
N ASN A 83 1.01 -3.24 11.27
CA ASN A 83 0.53 -4.24 10.32
C ASN A 83 0.25 -3.66 8.93
N LEU A 84 -0.25 -2.42 8.81
CA LEU A 84 -0.36 -1.76 7.51
C LEU A 84 1.02 -1.57 6.87
N LEU A 85 2.03 -1.14 7.65
CA LEU A 85 3.39 -0.99 7.15
C LEU A 85 4.04 -2.33 6.78
N ARG A 86 3.79 -3.41 7.53
CA ARG A 86 4.24 -4.77 7.19
C ARG A 86 3.68 -5.21 5.85
N VAL A 87 2.38 -4.98 5.62
CA VAL A 87 1.73 -5.29 4.34
C VAL A 87 2.36 -4.47 3.21
N ALA A 88 2.56 -3.17 3.42
CA ALA A 88 3.20 -2.31 2.43
C ALA A 88 4.58 -2.83 2.02
N VAL A 89 5.45 -3.12 3.00
CA VAL A 89 6.81 -3.65 2.74
C VAL A 89 6.75 -5.00 2.04
N LYS A 90 5.84 -5.88 2.44
CA LYS A 90 5.67 -7.19 1.79
C LYS A 90 5.30 -7.07 0.32
N MET A 91 4.47 -6.07 -0.05
CA MET A 91 4.11 -5.79 -1.43
C MET A 91 5.28 -5.22 -2.23
N ILE A 92 6.01 -4.26 -1.67
CA ILE A 92 7.18 -3.62 -2.32
C ILE A 92 8.29 -4.64 -2.66
N HIS A 93 8.39 -5.74 -1.89
CA HIS A 93 9.36 -6.80 -2.15
C HIS A 93 8.81 -7.96 -3.00
N ALA A 94 7.57 -7.88 -3.46
CA ALA A 94 6.86 -9.02 -4.07
C ALA A 94 7.41 -9.41 -5.44
N ASP A 95 7.88 -8.44 -6.22
CA ASP A 95 8.38 -8.63 -7.58
C ASP A 95 9.92 -8.76 -7.64
N GLU A 96 10.59 -8.67 -6.48
CA GLU A 96 12.05 -8.64 -6.26
C GLU A 96 12.77 -7.37 -6.74
N VAL A 97 12.04 -6.33 -7.16
CA VAL A 97 12.59 -5.08 -7.70
C VAL A 97 12.04 -3.87 -6.94
N VAL A 98 12.72 -3.50 -5.86
CA VAL A 98 12.34 -2.32 -5.08
C VAL A 98 12.65 -1.03 -5.84
N LEU A 99 11.61 -0.28 -6.19
CA LEU A 99 11.70 1.00 -6.87
C LEU A 99 11.70 2.18 -5.89
N TYR A 100 12.36 3.27 -6.29
CA TYR A 100 12.39 4.49 -5.46
C TYR A 100 11.01 5.14 -5.30
N SER A 101 10.12 5.00 -6.29
CA SER A 101 8.72 5.45 -6.22
C SER A 101 7.93 4.73 -5.12
N GLU A 102 8.18 3.44 -4.93
CA GLU A 102 7.56 2.64 -3.89
C GLU A 102 8.06 3.01 -2.49
N ILE A 103 9.37 3.21 -2.34
CA ILE A 103 9.96 3.71 -1.09
C ILE A 103 9.40 5.10 -0.74
N LYS A 104 9.27 5.99 -1.71
CA LYS A 104 8.60 7.28 -1.52
C LYS A 104 7.16 7.11 -1.07
N PHE A 105 6.40 6.23 -1.72
CA PHE A 105 5.02 5.96 -1.34
C PHE A 105 4.93 5.40 0.09
N PHE A 106 5.83 4.50 0.48
CA PHE A 106 5.93 4.01 1.86
C PHE A 106 6.14 5.14 2.87
N LYS A 107 7.00 6.12 2.58
CA LYS A 107 7.22 7.27 3.46
C LYS A 107 5.99 8.18 3.56
N VAL A 108 5.25 8.36 2.46
CA VAL A 108 3.96 9.06 2.46
C VAL A 108 2.93 8.30 3.30
N LEU A 109 2.89 6.98 3.18
CA LEU A 109 2.02 6.12 3.97
C LEU A 109 2.34 6.22 5.46
N LYS A 110 3.62 6.07 5.83
CA LYS A 110 4.13 6.19 7.21
C LYS A 110 3.76 7.53 7.84
N SER A 111 3.92 8.63 7.11
CA SER A 111 3.60 9.98 7.62
C SER A 111 2.10 10.24 7.86
N CYS A 112 1.21 9.36 7.36
CA CYS A 112 -0.21 9.38 7.73
C CYS A 112 -0.49 8.72 9.09
N LEU A 113 0.45 7.91 9.61
CA LEU A 113 0.32 7.13 10.84
C LEU A 113 0.93 7.91 12.02
N LYS A 114 0.38 7.74 13.22
CA LYS A 114 0.69 8.63 14.36
C LYS A 114 1.47 7.95 15.48
N SER A 115 1.42 6.62 15.56
CA SER A 115 1.85 5.85 16.73
C SER A 115 3.11 5.03 16.50
N VAL A 116 3.54 4.86 15.23
CA VAL A 116 4.71 4.06 14.87
C VAL A 116 5.96 4.93 14.74
N THR A 117 7.06 4.45 15.32
CA THR A 117 8.38 5.11 15.24
C THR A 117 9.33 4.41 14.26
N ASP A 118 10.31 5.16 13.77
CA ASP A 118 11.34 4.66 12.85
C ASP A 118 12.09 3.45 13.41
N SER A 119 12.39 3.48 14.71
CA SER A 119 13.05 2.35 15.38
C SER A 119 12.20 1.09 15.37
N GLN A 120 10.87 1.21 15.52
CA GLN A 120 9.97 0.06 15.48
C GLN A 120 9.85 -0.52 14.08
N ILE A 121 9.81 0.33 13.05
CA ILE A 121 9.81 -0.11 11.65
C ILE A 121 11.04 -0.97 11.40
N LEU A 122 12.24 -0.47 11.72
CA LEU A 122 13.50 -1.18 11.51
C LEU A 122 13.63 -2.47 12.35
N SER A 123 13.09 -2.49 13.57
CA SER A 123 13.23 -3.66 14.45
C SER A 123 12.17 -4.73 14.25
N GLU A 124 10.98 -4.35 13.80
CA GLU A 124 9.81 -5.24 13.78
C GLU A 124 9.38 -5.64 12.37
N ILE A 125 9.74 -4.87 11.34
CA ILE A 125 9.33 -5.13 9.95
C ILE A 125 10.53 -5.64 9.15
N GLU A 126 10.54 -6.95 8.89
CA GLU A 126 11.53 -7.58 8.02
C GLU A 126 11.49 -6.99 6.61
N GLY A 127 12.67 -6.85 5.99
CA GLY A 127 12.80 -6.24 4.65
C GLY A 127 12.86 -4.71 4.66
N THR A 128 12.87 -4.06 5.83
CA THR A 128 13.14 -2.62 5.92
C THR A 128 14.61 -2.34 6.21
N ASP A 129 15.09 -1.21 5.68
CA ASP A 129 16.42 -0.67 5.92
C ASP A 129 16.36 0.86 6.08
N ASP A 130 17.53 1.49 6.22
CA ASP A 130 17.63 2.94 6.40
C ASP A 130 16.95 3.74 5.28
N ASN A 131 16.81 3.21 4.05
CA ASN A 131 16.16 3.92 2.95
C ASN A 131 14.66 4.16 3.19
N PHE A 132 14.00 3.28 3.95
CA PHE A 132 12.58 3.39 4.29
C PHE A 132 12.30 4.50 5.31
N ILE A 133 13.28 4.85 6.14
CA ILE A 133 13.13 5.84 7.22
C ILE A 133 13.96 7.10 7.01
N ALA A 134 14.98 7.07 6.14
CA ALA A 134 15.85 8.20 5.88
C ALA A 134 15.02 9.43 5.49
N PRO A 135 15.26 10.59 6.14
CA PRO A 135 14.56 11.80 5.80
C PRO A 135 14.83 12.14 4.33
N ASP A 136 13.76 12.34 3.56
CA ASP A 136 13.88 12.98 2.26
C ASP A 136 14.19 14.47 2.47
N ILE A 137 14.67 15.14 1.42
CA ILE A 137 15.03 16.57 1.46
C ILE A 137 13.84 17.45 1.92
N GLN A 138 12.62 16.92 1.89
CA GLN A 138 11.39 17.58 2.29
C GLN A 138 10.76 16.86 3.50
N ASP A 139 10.81 17.49 4.68
CA ASP A 139 10.18 17.00 5.92
C ASP A 139 8.65 17.27 6.01
N ASP A 140 8.06 17.93 5.01
CA ASP A 140 6.63 18.23 4.98
C ASP A 140 5.86 17.17 4.18
N TYR A 141 4.79 16.62 4.77
CA TYR A 141 3.90 15.64 4.15
C TYR A 141 3.40 16.11 2.77
N SER A 142 3.00 17.38 2.68
CA SER A 142 2.39 17.92 1.44
C SER A 142 3.42 17.95 0.31
N ALA A 143 4.64 18.36 0.62
CA ALA A 143 5.75 18.37 -0.32
C ALA A 143 6.16 16.95 -0.74
N LEU A 144 6.21 16.00 0.20
CA LEU A 144 6.51 14.60 -0.09
C LEU A 144 5.44 13.98 -1.01
N LEU A 145 4.16 14.26 -0.75
CA LEU A 145 3.04 13.80 -1.56
C LEU A 145 3.06 14.41 -2.98
N GLU A 146 3.33 15.71 -3.09
CA GLU A 146 3.48 16.39 -4.38
C GLU A 146 4.67 15.83 -5.18
N SER A 147 5.80 15.62 -4.51
CA SER A 147 7.00 14.99 -5.09
C SER A 147 6.68 13.61 -5.65
N TYR A 148 5.97 12.77 -4.90
CA TYR A 148 5.49 11.47 -5.39
C TYR A 148 4.59 11.62 -6.63
N PHE A 149 3.56 12.47 -6.57
CA PHE A 149 2.64 12.65 -7.70
C PHE A 149 3.29 13.30 -8.93
N SER A 150 4.38 14.05 -8.78
CA SER A 150 5.10 14.65 -9.90
C SER A 150 5.94 13.64 -10.70
N THR A 151 6.35 12.53 -10.07
CA THR A 151 7.25 11.53 -10.69
C THR A 151 6.54 10.25 -11.11
N THR A 152 5.32 10.03 -10.64
CA THR A 152 4.54 8.83 -10.91
C THR A 152 3.42 9.11 -11.90
N ASP A 153 3.30 8.31 -12.95
CA ASP A 153 2.14 8.28 -13.82
C ASP A 153 1.34 7.01 -13.57
N LEU A 154 0.01 7.15 -13.44
CA LEU A 154 -0.89 6.02 -13.23
C LEU A 154 -1.64 5.75 -14.53
N PRO A 155 -1.34 4.64 -15.24
CA PRO A 155 -2.05 4.29 -16.46
C PRO A 155 -3.45 3.74 -16.15
N GLN A 156 -4.17 3.35 -17.19
CA GLN A 156 -5.36 2.52 -17.03
C GLN A 156 -4.90 1.08 -16.82
N PHE A 157 -5.26 0.52 -15.67
CA PHE A 157 -4.96 -0.86 -15.32
C PHE A 157 -5.99 -1.81 -15.93
N GLU A 158 -5.54 -2.96 -16.43
CA GLU A 158 -6.44 -4.00 -16.91
C GLU A 158 -7.18 -4.70 -15.75
N HIS A 159 -8.26 -5.42 -16.08
CA HIS A 159 -8.99 -6.19 -15.08
C HIS A 159 -8.17 -7.37 -14.55
N ILE A 160 -7.66 -7.26 -13.32
CA ILE A 160 -6.84 -8.29 -12.66
C ILE A 160 -7.63 -9.53 -12.21
N THR A 161 -8.96 -9.55 -12.39
CA THR A 161 -9.81 -10.70 -11.99
C THR A 161 -9.48 -12.00 -12.72
N SER A 162 -8.83 -11.94 -13.89
CA SER A 162 -8.33 -13.14 -14.58
C SER A 162 -7.18 -13.81 -13.82
N LEU A 163 -6.39 -13.04 -13.06
CA LEU A 163 -5.25 -13.51 -12.29
C LEU A 163 -5.64 -14.15 -10.94
N LEU A 164 -6.88 -13.90 -10.49
CA LEU A 164 -7.46 -14.50 -9.28
C LEU A 164 -8.24 -15.79 -9.57
N LYS A 165 -8.37 -16.17 -10.85
CA LYS A 165 -9.02 -17.43 -11.24
C LYS A 165 -7.98 -18.55 -11.26
N LYS A 166 -8.22 -19.58 -10.44
CA LYS A 166 -7.53 -20.88 -10.51
C LYS A 166 -7.61 -21.49 -11.91
#